data_AF-A0A0M9EC43-F1
#
_entry.id   AF-A0A0M9EC43-F1
#
_cell.length_a   1.000
_cell.length_b   1.000
_cell.length_c   1.000
_cell.angle_alpha   90.00
_cell.angle_beta   90.00
_cell.angle_gamma   90.00
#
_symmetry.space_group_name_H-M   'P 1'
#
loop_
_entity.id
_entity.type
_entity.pdbx_description
1 polymer ?
#
loop_
_entity_poly.entity_id
_entity_poly.type
_entity_poly.pdbx_seq_one_letter_code
_entity_poly.pdbx_strand_id
1 'polypeptide(L)'
;YKVDNKLGQFKINKHWNFMTALPGEKIQDIRDTINLILNLAKTSLDSPYPFSSYKKYIPLPKTALYEWAVKEYRFKPPQSIEEWAVYSIKFLNENNCDLTLRPWMNKELSNYTDQIQKIVLELNHLFIGKKADTNKILKKIKCIESNI
;
A
#
# COMPACT_ATOMS: atom_id res chain seq x y z
N TYR A 1 8.40 7.83 -15.16
CA TYR A 1 8.01 6.48 -15.61
C TYR A 1 8.93 5.83 -16.65
N LYS A 2 10.24 6.18 -16.72
CA LYS A 2 11.13 5.66 -17.80
C LYS A 2 11.29 4.13 -17.78
N VAL A 3 11.47 3.54 -16.60
CA VAL A 3 11.62 2.08 -16.43
C VAL A 3 10.32 1.36 -16.81
N ASP A 4 9.18 1.83 -16.29
CA ASP A 4 7.86 1.26 -16.56
C ASP A 4 7.53 1.24 -18.07
N ASN A 5 7.77 2.36 -18.76
CA ASN A 5 7.57 2.44 -20.21
C ASN A 5 8.48 1.47 -20.97
N LYS A 6 9.74 1.33 -20.54
CA LYS A 6 10.69 0.41 -21.17
C LYS A 6 10.22 -1.03 -21.04
N LEU A 7 9.72 -1.44 -19.86
CA LEU A 7 9.16 -2.78 -19.66
C LEU A 7 7.94 -3.04 -20.57
N GLY A 8 7.07 -2.05 -20.73
CA GLY A 8 5.91 -2.13 -21.62
C GLY A 8 6.28 -2.32 -23.10
N GLN A 9 7.36 -1.70 -23.58
CA GLN A 9 7.86 -1.90 -24.95
C GLN A 9 8.22 -3.35 -25.25
N PHE A 10 8.69 -4.09 -24.25
CA PHE A 10 9.02 -5.51 -24.36
C PHE A 10 7.87 -6.45 -23.95
N LYS A 11 6.67 -5.92 -23.70
CA LYS A 11 5.50 -6.69 -23.25
C LYS A 11 5.77 -7.53 -22.00
N ILE A 12 6.62 -7.01 -21.11
CA ILE A 12 6.90 -7.65 -19.83
C ILE A 12 5.74 -7.31 -18.89
N ASN A 13 5.10 -8.34 -18.34
CA ASN A 13 4.07 -8.15 -17.31
C ASN A 13 4.69 -7.53 -16.06
N LYS A 14 4.08 -6.45 -15.60
CA LYS A 14 4.57 -5.67 -14.46
C LYS A 14 3.76 -5.98 -13.22
N HIS A 15 4.45 -6.03 -12.08
CA HIS A 15 3.82 -6.13 -10.78
C HIS A 15 4.56 -5.22 -9.80
N TRP A 16 3.85 -4.22 -9.27
CA TRP A 16 4.40 -3.21 -8.38
C TRP A 16 3.93 -3.45 -6.95
N ASN A 17 4.88 -3.51 -6.02
CA ASN A 17 4.59 -3.65 -4.60
C ASN A 17 4.63 -2.29 -3.91
N PHE A 18 3.63 -2.02 -3.08
CA PHE A 18 3.53 -0.78 -2.31
C PHE A 18 3.32 -1.09 -0.83
N MET A 19 4.05 -0.35 0.00
CA MET A 19 3.89 -0.34 1.46
C MET A 19 3.41 1.04 1.91
N THR A 20 2.70 1.08 3.04
CA THR A 20 2.20 2.30 3.68
C THR A 20 2.17 2.14 5.19
N ALA A 21 1.63 3.10 5.92
CA ALA A 21 1.74 3.24 7.37
C ALA A 21 3.20 3.14 7.84
N LEU A 22 4.14 3.75 7.12
CA LEU A 22 5.55 3.79 7.48
C LEU A 22 5.79 4.80 8.62
N PRO A 23 6.77 4.56 9.51
CA PRO A 23 7.21 5.56 10.48
C PRO A 23 7.56 6.88 9.77
N GLY A 24 6.89 7.96 10.18
CA GLY A 24 7.09 9.30 9.62
C GLY A 24 6.35 9.61 8.32
N GLU A 25 5.59 8.68 7.75
CA GLU A 25 4.74 8.91 6.58
C GLU A 25 3.64 9.93 6.89
N LYS A 26 3.36 10.81 5.93
CA LYS A 26 2.34 11.86 6.03
C LYS A 26 1.23 11.61 5.01
N ILE A 27 0.10 12.30 5.20
CA ILE A 27 -1.02 12.27 4.25
C ILE A 27 -0.56 12.64 2.83
N GLN A 28 0.35 13.61 2.70
CA GLN A 28 0.89 14.00 1.40
C GLN A 28 1.68 12.87 0.74
N ASP A 29 2.47 12.10 1.50
CA ASP A 29 3.21 10.95 0.96
C ASP A 29 2.26 9.87 0.43
N ILE A 30 1.15 9.63 1.13
CA ILE A 30 0.08 8.73 0.69
C ILE A 30 -0.58 9.25 -0.59
N ARG A 31 -0.85 10.56 -0.68
CA ARG A 31 -1.38 11.22 -1.90
C ARG A 31 -0.45 11.04 -3.09
N ASP A 32 0.84 11.28 -2.89
CA ASP A 32 1.85 11.13 -3.93
C ASP A 32 1.97 9.67 -4.36
N THR A 33 1.83 8.74 -3.42
CA THR A 33 1.85 7.30 -3.68
C THR A 33 0.64 6.84 -4.47
N ILE A 34 -0.59 7.28 -4.14
CA ILE A 34 -1.77 6.94 -4.95
C ILE A 34 -1.67 7.56 -6.35
N ASN A 35 -1.19 8.78 -6.48
CA ASN A 35 -0.94 9.40 -7.80
C ASN A 35 0.07 8.58 -8.62
N LEU A 36 1.13 8.07 -7.99
CA LEU A 36 2.08 7.16 -8.63
C LEU A 36 1.39 5.87 -9.09
N ILE A 37 0.59 5.23 -8.23
CA ILE A 37 -0.15 4.01 -8.56
C ILE A 37 -1.09 4.22 -9.75
N LEU A 38 -1.87 5.31 -9.76
CA LEU A 38 -2.81 5.61 -10.84
C LEU A 38 -2.10 5.82 -12.18
N ASN A 39 -0.93 6.47 -12.16
CA ASN A 39 -0.13 6.65 -13.36
C ASN A 39 0.46 5.31 -13.87
N LEU A 40 0.96 4.46 -12.97
CA LEU A 40 1.41 3.11 -13.33
C LEU A 40 0.26 2.23 -13.83
N ALA A 41 -0.97 2.47 -13.38
CA ALA A 41 -2.15 1.71 -13.79
C ALA A 41 -2.50 1.98 -15.25
N LYS A 42 -2.39 3.24 -15.68
CA LYS A 42 -2.61 3.64 -17.08
C LYS A 42 -1.62 2.99 -18.03
N THR A 43 -0.40 2.71 -17.58
CA THR A 43 0.66 2.13 -18.41
C THR A 43 0.77 0.61 -18.28
N SER A 44 0.02 -0.02 -17.37
CA SER A 44 0.08 -1.47 -17.09
C SER A 44 -1.24 -2.19 -17.44
N LEU A 45 -2.00 -1.65 -18.40
CA LEU A 45 -3.31 -2.19 -18.82
C LEU A 45 -3.24 -3.62 -19.40
N ASP A 46 -2.07 -4.02 -19.88
CA ASP A 46 -1.77 -5.35 -20.42
C ASP A 46 -1.30 -6.35 -19.35
N SER A 47 -0.94 -5.85 -18.16
CA SER A 47 -0.41 -6.66 -17.07
C SER A 47 -1.55 -7.18 -16.20
N PRO A 48 -1.71 -8.51 -16.04
CA PRO A 48 -2.69 -9.06 -15.12
C PRO A 48 -2.23 -8.78 -13.69
N TYR A 49 -3.11 -8.20 -12.87
CA TYR A 49 -2.82 -7.90 -11.45
C TYR A 49 -1.54 -7.06 -11.26
N PRO A 50 -1.48 -5.81 -11.77
CA PRO A 50 -0.24 -5.03 -11.81
C PRO A 50 0.18 -4.46 -10.46
N PHE A 51 -0.63 -4.60 -9.42
CA PHE A 51 -0.36 -4.06 -8.09
C PHE A 51 -0.48 -5.12 -7.02
N SER A 52 0.35 -5.05 -5.99
CA SER A 52 0.07 -5.74 -4.73
C SER A 52 -1.06 -5.02 -4.00
N SER A 53 -1.63 -5.68 -2.99
CA SER A 53 -2.37 -4.94 -1.96
C SER A 53 -1.45 -3.88 -1.33
N TYR A 54 -1.96 -2.67 -1.11
CA TYR A 54 -1.29 -1.56 -0.43
C TYR A 54 -1.09 -1.91 1.05
N LYS A 55 -0.05 -2.69 1.38
CA LYS A 55 0.10 -3.33 2.70
C LYS A 55 0.67 -2.33 3.71
N LYS A 56 0.08 -2.30 4.90
CA LYS A 56 0.64 -1.56 6.04
C LYS A 56 1.95 -2.21 6.49
N TYR A 57 2.92 -1.39 6.83
CA TYR A 57 4.21 -1.80 7.36
C TYR A 57 4.04 -2.62 8.65
N ILE A 58 4.89 -3.65 8.76
CA ILE A 58 5.04 -4.49 9.94
C ILE A 58 6.50 -4.37 10.39
N PRO A 59 6.76 -3.92 11.63
CA PRO A 59 8.12 -3.72 12.12
C PRO A 59 8.82 -5.05 12.36
N LEU A 60 9.62 -5.46 11.38
CA LEU A 60 10.42 -6.70 11.46
C LEU A 60 11.72 -6.46 12.25
N PRO A 61 12.00 -7.24 13.31
CA PRO A 61 13.21 -7.08 14.12
C PRO A 61 14.49 -7.04 13.30
N LYS A 62 15.48 -6.28 13.80
CA LYS A 62 16.81 -6.12 13.19
C LYS A 62 16.81 -5.44 11.82
N THR A 63 15.73 -4.78 11.42
CA THR A 63 15.70 -3.90 10.25
C THR A 63 15.93 -2.45 10.66
N ALA A 64 16.50 -1.64 9.78
CA ALA A 64 16.72 -0.22 10.04
C ALA A 64 15.40 0.51 10.37
N LEU A 65 14.31 0.17 9.66
CA LEU A 65 13.00 0.76 9.86
C LEU A 65 12.37 0.34 11.21
N TYR A 66 12.67 -0.88 11.68
CA TYR A 66 12.28 -1.33 13.02
C TYR A 66 13.02 -0.55 14.10
N GLU A 67 14.34 -0.42 13.97
CA GLU A 67 15.13 0.35 14.94
C GLU A 67 14.66 1.80 15.01
N TRP A 68 14.35 2.38 13.85
CA TRP A 68 13.82 3.73 13.77
C TRP A 68 12.45 3.86 14.45
N ALA A 69 11.54 2.90 14.23
CA ALA A 69 10.25 2.84 14.90
C ALA A 69 10.37 2.74 16.43
N VAL A 70 11.32 1.94 16.93
CA VAL A 70 11.57 1.80 18.38
C VAL A 70 12.12 3.09 18.97
N LYS A 71 13.15 3.68 18.32
CA LYS A 71 13.88 4.85 18.84
C LYS A 71 13.03 6.13 18.81
N GLU A 72 12.41 6.44 17.67
CA GLU A 72 11.76 7.75 17.46
C GLU A 72 10.27 7.73 17.81
N TYR A 73 9.62 6.57 17.66
CA TYR A 73 8.17 6.45 17.80
C TYR A 73 7.75 5.58 18.99
N ARG A 74 8.71 5.19 19.85
CA ARG A 74 8.45 4.43 21.09
C ARG A 74 7.70 3.12 20.84
N PHE A 75 7.90 2.50 19.68
CA PHE A 75 7.35 1.18 19.41
C PHE A 75 7.87 0.18 20.43
N LYS A 76 6.96 -0.56 21.07
CA LYS A 76 7.26 -1.58 22.07
C LYS A 76 7.15 -2.95 21.43
N PRO A 77 8.27 -3.56 21.01
CA PRO A 77 8.23 -4.86 20.35
C PRO A 77 7.79 -5.96 21.33
N PRO A 78 7.12 -7.00 20.83
CA PRO A 78 6.94 -8.26 21.55
C PRO A 78 8.26 -8.82 22.10
N GLN A 79 8.22 -9.38 23.31
CA GLN A 79 9.40 -9.90 24.01
C GLN A 79 9.65 -11.40 23.79
N SER A 80 8.64 -12.13 23.29
CA SER A 80 8.72 -13.57 23.01
C SER A 80 8.19 -13.93 21.63
N ILE A 81 8.50 -15.14 21.16
CA ILE A 81 8.03 -15.65 19.87
C ILE A 81 6.50 -15.80 19.88
N GLU A 82 5.93 -16.20 21.00
CA GLU A 82 4.49 -16.37 21.20
C GLU A 82 3.78 -15.02 21.10
N GLU A 83 4.34 -13.98 21.71
CA GLU A 83 3.80 -12.63 21.59
C GLU A 83 3.92 -12.14 20.14
N TRP A 84 5.03 -12.41 19.45
CA TRP A 84 5.19 -12.11 18.02
C TRP A 84 4.15 -12.81 17.15
N ALA A 85 3.80 -14.06 17.44
CA ALA A 85 2.75 -14.78 16.71
C ALA A 85 1.40 -14.08 16.86
N VAL A 86 1.02 -13.70 18.09
CA VAL A 86 -0.20 -12.93 18.36
C VAL A 86 -0.16 -11.56 17.67
N TYR A 87 0.99 -10.89 17.74
CA TYR A 87 1.17 -9.55 17.16
C TYR A 87 1.07 -9.56 15.62
N SER A 88 1.64 -10.57 14.96
CA SER A 88 1.57 -10.71 13.50
C SER A 88 0.12 -10.81 13.01
N ILE A 89 -0.72 -11.55 13.72
CA ILE A 89 -2.15 -11.69 13.41
C ILE A 89 -2.88 -10.36 13.61
N LYS A 90 -2.59 -9.64 14.70
CA LYS A 90 -3.16 -8.31 14.95
C LYS A 90 -2.79 -7.31 13.86
N PHE A 91 -1.53 -7.28 13.42
CA PHE A 91 -1.09 -6.39 12.35
C PHE A 91 -1.79 -6.62 11.01
N LEU A 92 -2.16 -7.88 10.72
CA LEU A 92 -2.86 -8.26 9.48
C LEU A 92 -4.35 -7.94 9.53
N ASN A 93 -4.96 -8.00 10.71
CA ASN A 93 -6.40 -7.83 10.92
C ASN A 93 -6.77 -6.47 11.54
N GLU A 94 -5.85 -5.52 11.55
CA GLU A 94 -6.08 -4.19 12.09
C GLU A 94 -7.12 -3.44 11.24
N ASN A 95 -8.34 -3.34 11.75
CA ASN A 95 -9.46 -2.65 11.11
C ASN A 95 -9.61 -1.17 11.53
N ASN A 96 -8.84 -0.73 12.53
CA ASN A 96 -8.90 0.62 13.11
C ASN A 96 -7.50 1.06 13.56
N CYS A 97 -7.27 2.36 13.72
CA CYS A 97 -6.01 2.91 14.24
C CYS A 97 -5.68 2.35 15.65
N ASP A 98 -4.78 1.36 15.72
CA ASP A 98 -4.26 0.85 17.00
C ASP A 98 -2.87 1.43 17.25
N LEU A 99 -2.83 2.47 18.09
CA LEU A 99 -1.58 3.16 18.44
C LEU A 99 -0.62 2.27 19.24
N THR A 100 -1.08 1.15 19.80
CA THR A 100 -0.18 0.19 20.44
C THR A 100 0.61 -0.60 19.39
N LEU A 101 0.02 -0.85 18.22
CA LEU A 101 0.66 -1.52 17.09
C LEU A 101 1.51 -0.56 16.26
N ARG A 102 1.00 0.65 16.00
CA ARG A 102 1.64 1.67 15.15
C ARG A 102 1.61 3.05 15.83
N PRO A 103 2.48 3.29 16.82
CA PRO A 103 2.46 4.54 17.60
C PRO A 103 2.83 5.79 16.79
N TRP A 104 3.37 5.64 15.58
CA TRP A 104 3.64 6.75 14.65
C TRP A 104 2.42 7.20 13.85
N MET A 105 1.31 6.45 13.89
CA MET A 105 0.09 6.80 13.20
C MET A 105 -0.76 7.74 14.06
N ASN A 106 -1.67 8.46 13.42
CA ASN A 106 -2.80 9.11 14.08
C ASN A 106 -4.10 8.70 13.39
N LYS A 107 -5.25 9.04 13.98
CA LYS A 107 -6.56 8.63 13.46
C LYS A 107 -6.82 9.13 12.03
N GLU A 108 -6.41 10.36 11.72
CA GLU A 108 -6.59 10.96 10.41
C GLU A 108 -5.78 10.20 9.34
N LEU A 109 -4.47 10.03 9.59
CA LEU A 109 -3.56 9.30 8.71
C LEU A 109 -3.99 7.84 8.54
N SER A 110 -4.42 7.17 9.61
CA SER A 110 -4.91 5.80 9.55
C SER A 110 -6.16 5.69 8.69
N ASN A 111 -7.16 6.56 8.91
CA ASN A 111 -8.39 6.57 8.11
C ASN A 111 -8.10 6.81 6.63
N TYR A 112 -7.21 7.76 6.34
CA TYR A 112 -6.82 8.05 4.97
C TYR A 112 -6.08 6.87 4.33
N THR A 113 -5.16 6.24 5.06
CA THR A 113 -4.46 5.01 4.62
C THR A 113 -5.44 3.89 4.28
N ASP A 114 -6.43 3.65 5.15
CA ASP A 114 -7.44 2.60 4.97
C ASP A 114 -8.35 2.89 3.77
N GLN A 115 -8.71 4.15 3.56
CA GLN A 115 -9.46 4.58 2.38
C GLN A 115 -8.67 4.31 1.10
N ILE A 116 -7.41 4.72 1.04
CA ILE A 116 -6.55 4.52 -0.14
C ILE A 116 -6.31 3.03 -0.39
N GLN A 117 -6.09 2.25 0.66
CA GLN A 117 -5.95 0.80 0.54
C GLN A 117 -7.17 0.15 -0.12
N LYS A 118 -8.40 0.54 0.29
CA LYS A 118 -9.65 0.06 -0.33
C LYS A 118 -9.74 0.46 -1.80
N ILE A 119 -9.42 1.71 -2.13
CA ILE A 119 -9.41 2.21 -3.51
C ILE A 119 -8.44 1.42 -4.39
N VAL A 120 -7.22 1.18 -3.91
CA VAL A 120 -6.21 0.39 -4.64
C VAL A 120 -6.68 -1.04 -4.83
N LEU A 121 -7.27 -1.66 -3.81
CA LEU A 121 -7.81 -3.02 -3.90
C LEU A 121 -8.93 -3.12 -4.95
N GLU A 122 -9.90 -2.20 -4.91
CA GLU A 122 -10.97 -2.11 -5.89
C GLU A 122 -10.45 -1.91 -7.31
N LEU A 123 -9.48 -1.02 -7.50
CA LEU A 123 -8.84 -0.80 -8.79
C LEU A 123 -8.17 -2.08 -9.29
N ASN A 124 -7.40 -2.75 -8.43
CA ASN A 124 -6.64 -3.95 -8.79
C ASN A 124 -7.55 -5.12 -9.20
N HIS A 125 -8.73 -5.25 -8.58
CA HIS A 125 -9.72 -6.25 -8.99
C HIS A 125 -10.20 -6.10 -10.44
N LEU A 126 -10.15 -4.89 -11.01
CA LEU A 126 -10.51 -4.67 -12.41
C LEU A 126 -9.48 -5.23 -13.41
N PHE A 127 -8.25 -5.49 -12.97
CA PHE A 127 -7.17 -6.05 -13.79
C PHE A 127 -7.16 -7.59 -13.82
N ILE A 128 -8.06 -8.27 -13.11
CA ILE A 128 -8.01 -9.73 -12.93
C ILE A 128 -8.87 -10.44 -13.99
N GLY A 129 -8.25 -11.40 -14.69
CA GLY A 129 -8.94 -12.39 -15.53
C GLY A 129 -9.20 -11.97 -16.97
N LYS A 130 -9.73 -12.91 -17.78
CA LYS A 130 -10.02 -12.71 -19.22
C LYS A 130 -11.07 -11.62 -19.54
N LYS A 131 -11.70 -11.04 -18.51
CA LYS A 131 -12.72 -9.99 -18.59
C LYS A 131 -12.20 -8.60 -18.18
N ALA A 132 -10.89 -8.45 -17.97
CA ALA A 132 -10.29 -7.15 -17.71
C ALA A 132 -10.65 -6.18 -18.85
N ASP A 133 -11.37 -5.12 -18.50
CA ASP A 133 -11.92 -4.15 -19.44
C ASP A 133 -11.17 -2.83 -19.25
N THR A 134 -10.32 -2.51 -20.23
CA THR A 134 -9.46 -1.33 -20.20
C THR A 134 -10.27 -0.03 -20.07
N ASN A 135 -11.47 0.04 -20.65
CA ASN A 135 -12.33 1.21 -20.55
C ASN A 135 -12.87 1.38 -19.11
N LYS A 136 -13.25 0.27 -18.46
CA LYS A 136 -13.67 0.31 -17.04
C LYS A 136 -12.53 0.72 -16.12
N ILE A 137 -11.32 0.19 -16.35
CA ILE A 137 -10.13 0.55 -15.60
C ILE A 137 -9.86 2.06 -15.74
N LEU A 138 -9.77 2.56 -16.97
CA LEU A 138 -9.51 3.98 -17.23
C LEU A 138 -10.60 4.90 -16.65
N LYS A 139 -11.87 4.48 -16.71
CA LYS A 139 -12.98 5.22 -16.08
C LYS A 139 -12.85 5.26 -14.56
N LYS A 140 -12.49 4.13 -13.92
CA LYS A 140 -12.26 4.08 -12.47
C LYS A 140 -11.08 4.95 -12.08
N ILE A 141 -9.97 4.92 -12.83
CA ILE A 141 -8.81 5.79 -12.61
C ILE A 141 -9.23 7.27 -12.63
N LYS A 142 -9.91 7.73 -13.69
CA LYS A 142 -10.39 9.12 -13.78
C LYS A 142 -11.30 9.50 -12.62
N CYS A 143 -12.19 8.59 -12.21
CA CYS A 143 -13.05 8.80 -11.06
C CYS A 143 -12.25 8.98 -9.78
N ILE A 144 -11.22 8.17 -9.54
CA ILE A 144 -10.35 8.31 -8.36
C ILE A 144 -9.63 9.66 -8.43
N GLU A 145 -9.03 10.02 -9.57
CA GLU A 145 -8.31 11.30 -9.75
C GLU A 145 -9.16 12.53 -9.47
N SER A 146 -10.47 12.47 -9.70
CA SER A 146 -11.39 13.58 -9.38
C SER A 146 -11.76 13.70 -7.89
N ASN A 147 -11.46 12.69 -7.06
CA ASN A 147 -11.94 12.58 -5.68
C ASN A 147 -10.82 12.51 -4.62
N ILE A 148 -9.55 12.56 -5.02
CA ILE A 148 -8.38 12.57 -4.14
C ILE A 148 -7.72 13.95 -4.09
#